data_AF-D7MIH0-F1
#
_entry.id   AF-D7MIH0-F1
#
_cell.length_a   1.000
_cell.length_b   1.000
_cell.length_c   1.000
_cell.angle_alpha   90.00
_cell.angle_beta   90.00
_cell.angle_gamma   90.00
#
_symmetry.space_group_name_H-M   'P 1'
#
loop_
_entity.id
_entity.type
_entity.pdbx_description
1 polymer ?
#
loop_
_entity_poly.entity_id
_entity_poly.type
_entity_poly.pdbx_seq_one_letter_code
_entity_poly.pdbx_strand_id
1 'polypeptide(L)'
;MSALVDLIDFYGWKEVISVYSDDELGRNGVSALDDELYKKRSRISYKVPLSVIFDIAQKLQMMTHEYVWLATDWLSVTLDSSLSDKGALKRLEGVVGLRQHIPESAKVQNFTQKLQSKRSMNAYAFHAYDTVWMIVYDAAVGDIAIVPSRSKLVDFSQPYASTGLVVVIPDNDDNATWIFLRPFTIRLWCVVLVSFLVIAVVIWILEHRINEDFRGSPGRQLTTMILFSFSTLFKRNQEDTISNLARLVMIVWLFLWMVLTASYTANLTSILTVQQLPSAITGIDSLRASELPIGYQAGTFTLEYLTYSLGMARSRLVPLDSTVEYEKALKLGPTNWGGVAAIVDELPYIELFLAERTGFKIVGEPFMHRGWGFAFKRDSPLAIDMSTAILKLSEARKLQEIRKKWLCKKNCAEKSNWNPEPNQLHLKSFKGLYLVCIAITVSAFIVFVLRMIRQFVCQETLDSVI
;
A
#
# COMPACT_ATOMS: atom_id res chain seq x y z
N MET A 1 -29.06 5.59 41.13
CA MET A 1 -29.74 6.53 42.06
C MET A 1 -28.85 6.94 43.23
N SER A 2 -28.24 6.02 43.98
CA SER A 2 -27.36 6.35 45.12
C SER A 2 -26.29 7.43 44.82
N ALA A 3 -25.54 7.32 43.72
CA ALA A 3 -24.53 8.33 43.35
C ALA A 3 -25.11 9.74 43.11
N LEU A 4 -26.33 9.84 42.56
CA LEU A 4 -27.00 11.13 42.35
C LEU A 4 -27.42 11.75 43.69
N VAL A 5 -27.91 10.92 44.61
CA VAL A 5 -28.31 11.33 45.95
C VAL A 5 -27.11 11.78 46.79
N ASP A 6 -25.96 11.09 46.68
CA ASP A 6 -24.73 11.54 47.35
C ASP A 6 -24.26 12.91 46.84
N LEU A 7 -24.47 13.22 45.56
CA LEU A 7 -24.17 14.55 45.01
C LEU A 7 -25.13 15.63 45.54
N ILE A 8 -26.43 15.32 45.64
CA ILE A 8 -27.45 16.21 46.22
C ILE A 8 -27.13 16.52 47.69
N ASP A 9 -26.72 15.50 48.44
CA ASP A 9 -26.33 15.63 49.85
C ASP A 9 -25.03 16.42 50.00
N PHE A 10 -24.04 16.19 49.15
CA PHE A 10 -22.76 16.93 49.13
C PHE A 10 -22.96 18.45 48.95
N TYR A 11 -23.86 18.85 48.04
CA TYR A 11 -24.19 20.27 47.84
C TYR A 11 -25.24 20.82 48.82
N GLY A 12 -25.74 19.99 49.75
CA GLY A 12 -26.65 20.41 50.81
C GLY A 12 -28.11 20.67 50.37
N TRP A 13 -28.53 20.21 49.19
CA TRP A 13 -29.90 20.40 48.72
C TRP A 13 -30.87 19.43 49.41
N LYS A 14 -31.92 19.97 50.03
CA LYS A 14 -32.91 19.20 50.82
C LYS A 14 -34.25 18.95 50.11
N GLU A 15 -34.57 19.79 49.14
CA GLU A 15 -35.83 19.78 48.40
C GLU A 15 -35.50 19.69 46.90
N VAL A 16 -35.96 18.62 46.25
CA VAL A 16 -35.63 18.31 44.84
C VAL A 16 -36.89 18.36 44.00
N ILE A 17 -36.82 19.03 42.85
CA ILE A 17 -37.88 18.99 41.84
C ILE A 17 -37.47 17.98 40.77
N SER A 18 -38.30 16.97 40.56
CA SER A 18 -38.06 15.94 39.55
C SER A 18 -38.89 16.20 38.32
N VAL A 19 -38.21 16.37 37.18
CA VAL A 19 -38.83 16.41 35.85
C VAL A 19 -38.53 15.08 35.15
N TYR A 20 -39.57 14.38 34.70
CA TYR A 20 -39.42 13.02 34.17
C TYR A 20 -40.35 12.74 32.97
N SER A 21 -40.01 11.74 32.17
CA SER A 21 -40.87 11.21 31.10
C SER A 21 -42.02 10.42 31.72
N ASP A 22 -43.27 10.63 31.29
CA ASP A 22 -44.45 9.94 31.86
C ASP A 22 -44.62 8.51 31.32
N ASP A 23 -43.55 7.73 31.37
CA ASP A 23 -43.52 6.31 31.06
C ASP A 23 -43.20 5.49 32.32
N GLU A 24 -43.30 4.16 32.22
CA GLU A 24 -43.00 3.27 33.35
C GLU A 24 -41.55 3.43 33.86
N LEU A 25 -40.60 3.70 32.97
CA LEU A 25 -39.19 3.86 33.33
C LEU A 25 -38.97 5.15 34.13
N GLY A 26 -39.54 6.26 33.68
CA GLY A 26 -39.50 7.54 34.36
C GLY A 26 -40.18 7.47 35.72
N ARG A 27 -41.39 6.90 35.79
CA ARG A 27 -42.12 6.74 37.06
C ARG A 27 -41.35 5.88 38.07
N ASN A 28 -40.82 4.74 37.65
CA ASN A 28 -40.02 3.86 38.51
C ASN A 28 -38.70 4.54 38.92
N GLY A 29 -38.08 5.29 38.02
CA GLY A 29 -36.88 6.08 38.31
C GLY A 29 -37.15 7.12 39.40
N VAL A 30 -38.21 7.91 39.27
CA VAL A 30 -38.56 8.92 40.27
C VAL A 30 -38.87 8.29 41.62
N SER A 31 -39.59 7.16 41.67
CA SER A 31 -39.86 6.44 42.91
C SER A 31 -38.56 5.93 43.56
N ALA A 32 -37.67 5.31 42.79
CA ALA A 32 -36.38 4.83 43.30
C ALA A 32 -35.47 5.98 43.77
N LEU A 33 -35.56 7.15 43.16
CA LEU A 33 -34.84 8.34 43.61
C LEU A 33 -35.40 8.87 44.93
N ASP A 34 -36.72 8.89 45.09
CA ASP A 34 -37.40 9.35 46.30
C ASP A 34 -37.01 8.48 47.52
N ASP A 35 -37.00 7.16 47.34
CA ASP A 35 -36.59 6.20 48.36
C ASP A 35 -35.13 6.41 48.82
N GLU A 36 -34.23 6.70 47.88
CA GLU A 36 -32.82 6.98 48.20
C GLU A 36 -32.62 8.35 48.86
N LEU A 37 -33.35 9.39 48.41
CA LEU A 37 -33.30 10.72 49.01
C LEU A 37 -33.76 10.69 50.47
N TYR A 38 -34.80 9.90 50.76
CA TYR A 38 -35.33 9.72 52.11
C TYR A 38 -34.25 9.25 53.09
N LYS A 39 -33.36 8.34 52.67
CA LYS A 39 -32.23 7.85 53.49
C LYS A 39 -31.25 8.95 53.89
N LYS A 40 -31.14 10.02 53.10
CA LYS A 40 -30.26 11.18 53.35
C LYS A 40 -30.98 12.42 53.88
N ARG A 41 -32.24 12.26 54.32
CA ARG A 41 -33.10 13.35 54.80
C ARG A 41 -33.31 14.46 53.77
N SER A 42 -33.27 14.12 52.48
CA SER A 42 -33.73 14.97 51.39
C SER A 42 -35.04 14.37 50.85
N ARG A 43 -35.84 15.16 50.13
CA ARG A 43 -37.09 14.66 49.54
C ARG A 43 -37.38 15.31 48.20
N ILE A 44 -38.21 14.64 47.40
CA ILE A 44 -38.75 15.23 46.18
C ILE A 44 -39.97 16.08 46.54
N SER A 45 -39.89 17.39 46.37
CA SER A 45 -40.99 18.31 46.69
C SER A 45 -42.04 18.33 45.59
N TYR A 46 -41.61 18.19 44.33
CA TYR A 46 -42.49 18.20 43.16
C TYR A 46 -42.06 17.16 42.14
N LYS A 47 -43.02 16.40 41.62
CA LYS A 47 -42.86 15.44 40.53
C LYS A 47 -43.65 15.97 39.34
N VAL A 48 -42.94 16.45 38.33
CA VAL A 48 -43.55 17.10 37.16
C VAL A 48 -43.29 16.25 35.93
N PRO A 49 -44.34 15.66 35.33
CA PRO A 49 -44.19 15.02 34.04
C PRO A 49 -43.81 16.07 32.99
N LEU A 50 -42.88 15.71 32.11
CA LEU A 50 -42.42 16.60 31.05
C LEU A 50 -43.57 17.07 30.15
N SER A 51 -44.57 16.22 29.91
CA SER A 51 -45.79 16.54 29.18
C SER A 51 -46.54 17.73 29.78
N VAL A 52 -46.58 17.84 31.11
CA VAL A 52 -47.27 18.92 31.82
C VAL A 52 -46.57 20.26 31.62
N ILE A 53 -45.23 20.27 31.54
CA ILE A 53 -44.46 21.50 31.30
C ILE A 53 -44.81 22.09 29.94
N PHE A 54 -44.85 21.25 28.90
CA PHE A 54 -45.20 21.70 27.55
C PHE A 54 -46.68 22.05 27.39
N ASP A 55 -47.59 21.38 28.12
CA ASP A 55 -49.00 21.76 28.16
C ASP A 55 -49.20 23.15 28.81
N ILE A 56 -48.43 23.48 29.86
CA ILE A 56 -48.42 24.81 30.48
C ILE A 56 -47.79 25.83 29.53
N ALA A 57 -46.66 25.51 28.91
CA ALA A 57 -46.02 26.39 27.93
C ALA A 57 -46.97 26.73 26.77
N GLN A 58 -47.76 25.77 26.31
CA GLN A 58 -48.77 25.99 25.28
C GLN A 58 -49.90 26.92 25.76
N LYS A 59 -50.40 26.76 26.98
CA LYS A 59 -51.40 27.67 27.59
C LYS A 59 -50.88 29.10 27.77
N LEU A 60 -49.59 29.23 28.06
CA LEU A 60 -48.89 30.52 28.19
C LEU A 60 -48.45 31.10 26.83
N GLN A 61 -48.84 30.47 25.71
CA GLN A 61 -48.45 30.86 24.34
C GLN A 61 -46.93 30.86 24.07
N MET A 62 -46.16 30.16 24.90
CA MET A 62 -44.70 30.01 24.78
C MET A 62 -44.27 28.93 23.78
N MET A 63 -45.21 28.30 23.07
CA MET A 63 -44.96 27.36 21.96
C MET A 63 -45.16 28.02 20.59
N THR A 64 -45.23 29.36 20.55
CA THR A 64 -45.40 30.15 19.33
C THR A 64 -44.04 30.66 18.82
N HIS A 65 -44.03 31.31 17.65
CA HIS A 65 -42.82 31.77 16.95
C HIS A 65 -41.95 32.78 17.73
N GLU A 66 -42.42 33.34 18.84
CA GLU A 66 -41.64 34.27 19.69
C GLU A 66 -40.66 33.55 20.64
N TYR A 67 -40.84 32.25 20.85
CA TYR A 67 -40.04 31.46 21.80
C TYR A 67 -39.47 30.20 21.13
N VAL A 68 -38.25 29.83 21.50
CA VAL A 68 -37.60 28.58 21.08
C VAL A 68 -37.23 27.78 22.31
N TRP A 69 -37.66 26.52 22.33
CA TRP A 69 -37.28 25.56 23.38
C TRP A 69 -36.11 24.73 22.89
N LEU A 70 -34.97 24.82 23.57
CA LEU A 70 -33.80 24.01 23.27
C LEU A 70 -33.75 22.82 24.23
N ALA A 71 -33.78 21.61 23.68
CA ALA A 71 -33.64 20.39 24.44
C ALA A 71 -32.25 19.78 24.23
N THR A 72 -31.71 19.22 25.31
CA THR A 72 -30.48 18.41 25.25
C THR A 72 -30.72 17.10 24.51
N ASP A 73 -29.63 16.42 24.17
CA ASP A 73 -29.63 15.15 23.42
C ASP A 73 -30.51 14.07 24.08
N TRP A 74 -30.59 14.04 25.41
CA TRP A 74 -31.42 13.10 26.15
C TRP A 74 -32.88 13.05 25.68
N LEU A 75 -33.53 14.21 25.48
CA LEU A 75 -34.95 14.25 25.08
C LEU A 75 -35.15 13.62 23.70
N SER A 76 -34.29 13.94 22.75
CA SER A 76 -34.34 13.41 21.39
C SER A 76 -34.14 11.88 21.38
N VAL A 77 -33.24 11.37 22.25
CA VAL A 77 -32.95 9.94 22.34
C VAL A 77 -34.06 9.15 23.04
N THR A 78 -34.74 9.75 24.03
CA THR A 78 -35.92 9.12 24.65
C THR A 78 -37.12 9.08 23.71
N LEU A 79 -37.35 10.16 22.95
CA LEU A 79 -38.43 10.21 21.97
C LEU A 79 -38.25 9.20 20.84
N ASP A 80 -37.01 8.92 20.41
CA ASP A 80 -36.72 7.91 19.39
C ASP A 80 -37.25 6.52 19.77
N SER A 81 -37.19 6.16 21.06
CA SER A 81 -37.77 4.89 21.55
C SER A 81 -39.29 4.90 21.71
N SER A 82 -39.90 6.10 21.74
CA SER A 82 -41.32 6.35 22.00
C SER A 82 -42.10 6.87 20.76
N LEU A 83 -41.50 6.79 19.56
CA LEU A 83 -42.08 7.23 18.27
C LEU A 83 -43.44 6.61 17.90
N SER A 84 -43.98 5.71 18.74
CA SER A 84 -45.35 5.19 18.62
C SER A 84 -46.42 6.17 19.13
N ASP A 85 -46.09 7.10 20.04
CA ASP A 85 -47.06 8.06 20.59
C ASP A 85 -47.07 9.38 19.79
N LYS A 86 -47.90 9.41 18.74
CA LYS A 86 -48.13 10.61 17.92
C LYS A 86 -48.66 11.81 18.73
N GLY A 87 -49.29 11.57 19.88
CA GLY A 87 -49.83 12.63 20.76
C GLY A 87 -48.74 13.37 21.54
N ALA A 88 -47.63 12.71 21.85
CA ALA A 88 -46.47 13.34 22.49
C ALA A 88 -45.71 14.23 21.49
N LEU A 89 -45.51 13.78 20.25
CA LEU A 89 -44.81 14.55 19.22
C LEU A 89 -45.50 15.87 18.89
N LYS A 90 -46.85 15.89 18.84
CA LYS A 90 -47.62 17.11 18.57
C LYS A 90 -47.48 18.16 19.68
N ARG A 91 -47.26 17.73 20.93
CA ARG A 91 -47.07 18.63 22.08
C ARG A 91 -45.67 19.24 22.14
N LEU A 92 -44.72 18.69 21.41
CA LEU A 92 -43.33 19.14 21.34
C LEU A 92 -43.02 19.93 20.06
N GLU A 93 -44.04 20.24 19.27
CA GLU A 93 -43.90 21.06 18.07
C GLU A 93 -43.45 22.48 18.48
N GLY A 94 -42.22 22.85 18.11
CA GLY A 94 -41.54 24.07 18.58
C GLY A 94 -40.31 23.82 19.48
N VAL A 95 -40.06 22.58 19.88
CA VAL A 95 -38.85 22.17 20.61
C VAL A 95 -37.77 21.71 19.64
N VAL A 96 -36.58 22.28 19.74
CA VAL A 96 -35.41 21.96 18.91
C VAL A 96 -34.40 21.20 19.77
N GLY A 97 -33.97 20.04 19.30
CA GLY A 97 -32.99 19.19 19.98
C GLY A 97 -32.05 18.50 18.99
N LEU A 98 -30.93 17.99 19.53
CA LEU A 98 -29.96 17.24 18.74
C LEU A 98 -30.29 15.75 18.77
N ARG A 99 -30.42 15.15 17.58
CA ARG A 99 -30.63 13.71 17.40
C ARG A 99 -29.34 13.05 16.95
N GLN A 100 -28.92 12.02 17.68
CA GLN A 100 -27.77 11.20 17.28
C GLN A 100 -28.15 10.32 16.09
N HIS A 101 -27.50 10.52 14.95
CA HIS A 101 -27.76 9.76 13.74
C HIS A 101 -26.80 8.56 13.63
N ILE A 102 -27.36 7.35 13.61
CA ILE A 102 -26.63 6.12 13.31
C ILE A 102 -26.94 5.73 11.86
N PRO A 103 -25.94 5.63 10.97
CA PRO A 103 -26.16 5.31 9.57
C PRO A 103 -26.71 3.89 9.42
N GLU A 104 -27.72 3.71 8.57
CA GLU A 104 -28.22 2.38 8.25
C GLU A 104 -27.16 1.56 7.52
N SER A 105 -26.95 0.33 7.99
CA SER A 105 -26.06 -0.64 7.36
C SER A 105 -26.62 -2.05 7.49
N ALA A 106 -26.21 -2.95 6.59
CA ALA A 106 -26.62 -4.35 6.64
C ALA A 106 -26.29 -5.02 8.00
N LYS A 107 -25.21 -4.59 8.67
CA LYS A 107 -24.84 -5.08 10.02
C LYS A 107 -25.86 -4.65 11.07
N VAL A 108 -26.23 -3.37 11.07
CA VAL A 108 -27.23 -2.82 12.02
C VAL A 108 -28.60 -3.46 11.78
N GLN A 109 -29.03 -3.59 10.53
CA GLN A 109 -30.31 -4.22 10.18
C GLN A 109 -30.37 -5.68 10.64
N ASN A 110 -29.32 -6.47 10.36
CA ASN A 110 -29.23 -7.86 10.83
C ASN A 110 -29.22 -7.96 12.36
N PHE A 111 -28.55 -7.03 13.05
CA PHE A 111 -28.50 -6.98 14.51
C PHE A 111 -29.87 -6.66 15.11
N THR A 112 -30.56 -5.65 14.60
CA THR A 112 -31.92 -5.28 15.04
C THR A 112 -32.91 -6.42 14.79
N GLN A 113 -32.79 -7.12 13.65
CA GLN A 113 -33.61 -8.28 13.32
C GLN A 113 -33.37 -9.45 14.29
N LYS A 114 -32.10 -9.73 14.64
CA LYS A 114 -31.73 -10.77 15.62
C LYS A 114 -32.28 -10.49 17.01
N LEU A 115 -32.35 -9.23 17.42
CA LEU A 115 -32.81 -8.84 18.76
C LEU A 115 -34.34 -8.99 18.93
N GLN A 116 -35.11 -9.26 17.86
CA GLN A 116 -36.56 -9.48 17.87
C GLN A 116 -37.37 -8.41 18.64
N SER A 117 -36.85 -7.19 18.74
CA SER A 117 -37.52 -6.11 19.46
C SER A 117 -38.66 -5.54 18.63
N LYS A 118 -39.90 -5.54 19.18
CA LYS A 118 -41.03 -4.76 18.63
C LYS A 118 -40.89 -3.23 18.87
N ARG A 119 -39.87 -2.79 19.62
CA ARG A 119 -39.59 -1.38 19.92
C ARG A 119 -38.41 -0.87 19.09
N SER A 120 -38.51 0.38 18.64
CA SER A 120 -37.38 1.11 18.05
C SER A 120 -36.23 1.21 19.07
N MET A 121 -35.03 0.81 18.68
CA MET A 121 -33.82 0.98 19.47
C MET A 121 -33.31 2.41 19.32
N ASN A 122 -32.98 3.05 20.43
CA ASN A 122 -32.36 4.37 20.44
C ASN A 122 -30.82 4.27 20.46
N ALA A 123 -30.13 5.39 20.27
CA ALA A 123 -28.67 5.43 20.21
C ALA A 123 -28.00 4.88 21.50
N TYR A 124 -28.56 5.15 22.68
CA TYR A 124 -28.05 4.61 23.93
C TYR A 124 -28.10 3.08 24.00
N ALA A 125 -29.08 2.42 23.37
CA ALA A 125 -29.12 0.96 23.34
C ALA A 125 -27.96 0.34 22.55
N PHE A 126 -27.57 0.96 21.43
CA PHE A 126 -26.40 0.55 20.65
C PHE A 126 -25.10 0.80 21.43
N HIS A 127 -24.97 1.98 22.05
CA HIS A 127 -23.81 2.29 22.90
C HIS A 127 -23.72 1.37 24.12
N ALA A 128 -24.85 0.99 24.72
CA ALA A 128 -24.89 0.04 25.82
C ALA A 128 -24.44 -1.36 25.36
N TYR A 129 -24.85 -1.81 24.17
CA TYR A 129 -24.38 -3.08 23.60
C TYR A 129 -22.87 -3.08 23.38
N ASP A 130 -22.33 -2.05 22.74
CA ASP A 130 -20.88 -1.92 22.50
C ASP A 130 -20.10 -1.81 23.82
N THR A 131 -20.64 -1.06 24.79
CA THR A 131 -20.04 -0.95 26.13
C THR A 131 -20.07 -2.29 26.86
N VAL A 132 -21.18 -3.04 26.80
CA VAL A 132 -21.29 -4.37 27.41
C VAL A 132 -20.32 -5.34 26.74
N TRP A 133 -20.19 -5.34 25.41
CA TRP A 133 -19.20 -6.17 24.73
C TRP A 133 -17.76 -5.78 25.05
N MET A 134 -17.45 -4.50 25.21
CA MET A 134 -16.15 -4.05 25.75
C MET A 134 -15.95 -4.46 27.21
N ILE A 135 -17.00 -4.59 28.01
CA ILE A 135 -16.91 -5.07 29.39
C ILE A 135 -16.75 -6.60 29.45
N VAL A 136 -17.28 -7.34 28.47
CA VAL A 136 -17.21 -8.81 28.41
C VAL A 136 -15.80 -9.31 28.06
N TYR A 137 -15.01 -8.52 27.34
CA TYR A 137 -13.63 -8.89 26.98
C TYR A 137 -12.60 -8.20 27.89
N ASP A 138 -11.82 -8.99 28.63
CA ASP A 138 -10.78 -8.47 29.53
C ASP A 138 -9.53 -7.95 28.80
N ALA A 139 -9.27 -8.47 27.59
CA ALA A 139 -8.15 -8.09 26.73
C ALA A 139 -8.44 -8.38 25.26
N ALA A 140 -7.81 -7.61 24.37
CA ALA A 140 -7.75 -7.86 22.94
C ALA A 140 -6.29 -8.00 22.51
N VAL A 141 -6.00 -9.15 21.88
CA VAL A 141 -4.67 -9.53 21.42
C VAL A 141 -4.68 -9.60 19.91
N GLY A 142 -3.84 -8.80 19.26
CA GLY A 142 -3.73 -8.70 17.81
C GLY A 142 -2.81 -7.56 17.40
N ASP A 143 -2.74 -7.33 16.10
CA ASP A 143 -2.09 -6.22 15.40
C ASP A 143 -2.86 -4.90 15.59
N ILE A 144 -3.07 -4.52 16.85
CA ILE A 144 -3.83 -3.31 17.20
C ILE A 144 -2.88 -2.12 17.27
N ALA A 145 -2.96 -1.25 16.26
CA ALA A 145 -2.24 0.02 16.26
C ALA A 145 -2.66 0.91 17.43
N ILE A 146 -1.67 1.39 18.20
CA ILE A 146 -1.85 2.33 19.31
C ILE A 146 -2.12 3.73 18.72
N VAL A 147 -3.38 4.19 18.78
CA VAL A 147 -3.83 5.47 18.24
C VAL A 147 -4.59 6.30 19.29
N PRO A 148 -4.51 7.65 19.25
CA PRO A 148 -5.09 8.50 20.31
C PRO A 148 -6.61 8.34 20.46
N SER A 149 -7.33 8.07 19.37
CA SER A 149 -8.78 7.82 19.41
C SER A 149 -9.13 6.56 20.22
N ARG A 150 -8.31 5.50 20.12
CA ARG A 150 -8.50 4.24 20.87
C ARG A 150 -7.95 4.34 22.30
N SER A 151 -6.84 5.04 22.52
CA SER A 151 -6.27 5.24 23.87
C SER A 151 -7.18 6.03 24.82
N LYS A 152 -8.24 6.69 24.31
CA LYS A 152 -9.27 7.30 25.14
C LYS A 152 -10.26 6.28 25.72
N LEU A 153 -10.35 5.08 25.15
CA LEU A 153 -11.34 4.05 25.51
C LEU A 153 -10.70 2.86 26.25
N VAL A 154 -9.47 2.51 25.89
CA VAL A 154 -8.75 1.33 26.39
C VAL A 154 -7.31 1.66 26.77
N ASP A 155 -6.73 0.87 27.66
CA ASP A 155 -5.31 0.95 27.99
C ASP A 155 -4.53 -0.04 27.14
N PHE A 156 -3.39 0.41 26.61
CA PHE A 156 -2.52 -0.41 25.77
C PHE A 156 -1.31 -0.89 26.56
N SER A 157 -0.82 -2.08 26.24
CA SER A 157 0.53 -2.49 26.63
C SER A 157 1.60 -1.64 25.95
N GLN A 158 2.84 -1.73 26.44
CA GLN A 158 4.02 -1.37 25.65
C GLN A 158 3.96 -2.06 24.28
N PRO A 159 4.41 -1.39 23.20
CA PRO A 159 4.32 -1.94 21.87
C PRO A 159 5.23 -3.16 21.72
N TYR A 160 4.68 -4.29 21.28
CA TYR A 160 5.46 -5.50 21.04
C TYR A 160 6.13 -5.51 19.66
N ALA A 161 5.67 -4.64 18.75
CA ALA A 161 6.25 -4.44 17.43
C ALA A 161 6.24 -2.95 17.08
N SER A 162 7.37 -2.43 16.60
CA SER A 162 7.43 -1.09 15.99
C SER A 162 7.04 -1.18 14.51
N THR A 163 6.07 -0.36 14.13
CA THR A 163 5.53 -0.26 12.77
C THR A 163 5.51 1.20 12.32
N GLY A 164 5.35 1.41 11.02
CA GLY A 164 5.17 2.72 10.43
C GLY A 164 4.39 2.55 9.13
N LEU A 165 3.79 3.64 8.65
CA LEU A 165 3.20 3.66 7.33
C LEU A 165 4.29 3.82 6.29
N VAL A 166 4.13 3.11 5.18
CA VAL A 166 5.04 3.17 4.03
C VAL A 166 4.26 3.36 2.74
N VAL A 167 4.93 3.91 1.73
CA VAL A 167 4.36 4.10 0.39
C VAL A 167 4.90 3.02 -0.53
N VAL A 168 4.01 2.32 -1.22
CA VAL A 168 4.35 1.26 -2.19
C VAL A 168 3.92 1.68 -3.59
N ILE A 169 4.81 1.49 -4.55
CA ILE A 169 4.57 1.79 -5.97
C ILE A 169 4.96 0.59 -6.85
N PRO A 170 4.42 0.48 -8.08
CA PRO A 170 4.94 -0.46 -9.07
C PRO A 170 6.41 -0.15 -9.39
N ASP A 171 7.21 -1.20 -9.51
CA ASP A 171 8.61 -1.11 -9.89
C ASP A 171 8.77 -1.44 -11.37
N ASN A 172 9.17 -0.45 -12.17
CA ASN A 172 9.26 -0.58 -13.63
C ASN A 172 10.52 -1.33 -14.12
N ASP A 173 11.27 -1.96 -13.21
CA ASP A 173 12.60 -2.53 -13.45
C ASP A 173 12.61 -3.98 -13.94
N ASP A 174 11.44 -4.56 -14.23
CA ASP A 174 11.27 -6.00 -14.45
C ASP A 174 12.05 -6.57 -15.66
N ASN A 175 12.52 -5.74 -16.58
CA ASN A 175 13.28 -6.18 -17.77
C ASN A 175 14.65 -5.50 -17.94
N ALA A 176 15.38 -5.22 -16.85
CA ALA A 176 16.74 -4.68 -16.93
C ALA A 176 17.74 -5.62 -17.65
N THR A 177 17.51 -6.94 -17.64
CA THR A 177 18.44 -7.99 -18.13
C THR A 177 18.88 -7.83 -19.60
N TRP A 178 18.01 -7.26 -20.44
CA TRP A 178 18.23 -7.07 -21.88
C TRP A 178 18.27 -5.58 -22.24
N ILE A 179 18.70 -4.71 -21.32
CA ILE A 179 18.79 -3.26 -21.55
C ILE A 179 19.59 -2.94 -22.83
N PHE A 180 20.63 -3.72 -23.14
CA PHE A 180 21.48 -3.51 -24.32
C PHE A 180 20.77 -3.71 -25.68
N LEU A 181 19.63 -4.42 -25.73
CA LEU A 181 18.85 -4.57 -26.98
C LEU A 181 17.81 -3.46 -27.17
N ARG A 182 17.44 -2.73 -26.10
CA ARG A 182 16.39 -1.69 -26.11
C ARG A 182 16.68 -0.46 -26.99
N PRO A 183 17.94 0.00 -27.18
CA PRO A 183 18.21 1.22 -27.94
C PRO A 183 17.70 1.17 -29.39
N PHE A 184 17.58 -0.01 -29.99
CA PHE A 184 17.05 -0.18 -31.34
C PHE A 184 15.88 -1.16 -31.37
N THR A 185 14.90 -0.86 -32.22
CA THR A 185 13.79 -1.78 -32.47
C THR A 185 14.30 -3.02 -33.21
N ILE A 186 13.61 -4.16 -33.04
CA ILE A 186 13.97 -5.39 -33.77
C ILE A 186 13.99 -5.18 -35.29
N ARG A 187 13.11 -4.30 -35.81
CA ARG A 187 13.09 -3.92 -37.23
C ARG A 187 14.40 -3.25 -37.65
N LEU A 188 14.90 -2.31 -36.86
CA LEU A 188 16.15 -1.63 -37.14
C LEU A 188 17.35 -2.58 -37.04
N TRP A 189 17.36 -3.48 -36.05
CA TRP A 189 18.37 -4.54 -35.96
C TRP A 189 18.41 -5.41 -37.22
N CYS A 190 17.25 -5.80 -37.76
CA CYS A 190 17.18 -6.54 -39.02
C CYS A 190 17.69 -5.72 -40.21
N VAL A 191 17.33 -4.44 -40.31
CA VAL A 191 17.81 -3.55 -41.39
C VAL A 191 19.33 -3.40 -41.33
N VAL A 192 19.90 -3.21 -40.14
CA VAL A 192 21.35 -3.17 -39.94
C VAL A 192 21.97 -4.48 -40.43
N LEU A 193 21.50 -5.63 -39.95
CA LEU A 193 22.03 -6.94 -40.36
C LEU A 193 21.93 -7.18 -41.88
N VAL A 194 20.84 -6.79 -42.53
CA VAL A 194 20.70 -6.88 -43.99
C VAL A 194 21.65 -5.93 -44.70
N SER A 195 21.80 -4.70 -44.23
CA SER A 195 22.73 -3.73 -44.83
C SER A 195 24.19 -4.20 -44.78
N PHE A 196 24.58 -4.88 -43.70
CA PHE A 196 25.88 -5.55 -43.56
C PHE A 196 26.09 -6.57 -44.67
N LEU A 197 25.10 -7.45 -44.91
CA LEU A 197 25.19 -8.46 -45.96
C LEU A 197 25.26 -7.83 -47.35
N VAL A 198 24.46 -6.79 -47.62
CA VAL A 198 24.47 -6.09 -48.92
C VAL A 198 25.84 -5.47 -49.19
N ILE A 199 26.43 -4.80 -48.20
CA ILE A 199 27.73 -4.14 -48.36
C ILE A 199 28.85 -5.17 -48.49
N ALA A 200 28.76 -6.28 -47.74
CA ALA A 200 29.65 -7.42 -47.93
C ALA A 200 29.62 -7.93 -49.38
N VAL A 201 28.42 -8.05 -49.99
CA VAL A 201 28.26 -8.53 -51.37
C VAL A 201 28.88 -7.52 -52.34
N VAL A 202 28.59 -6.22 -52.16
CA VAL A 202 29.07 -5.17 -53.05
C VAL A 202 30.60 -5.06 -53.03
N ILE A 203 31.21 -5.09 -51.84
CA ILE A 203 32.67 -5.06 -51.72
C ILE A 203 33.28 -6.33 -52.33
N TRP A 204 32.69 -7.49 -52.08
CA TRP A 204 33.11 -8.74 -52.72
C TRP A 204 33.07 -8.63 -54.24
N ILE A 205 31.99 -8.13 -54.86
CA ILE A 205 31.90 -7.96 -56.32
C ILE A 205 33.02 -7.05 -56.85
N LEU A 206 33.31 -5.95 -56.15
CA LEU A 206 34.28 -4.95 -56.57
C LEU A 206 35.74 -5.40 -56.37
N GLU A 207 36.02 -6.17 -55.33
CA GLU A 207 37.38 -6.62 -54.99
C GLU A 207 37.70 -8.02 -55.53
N HIS A 208 36.74 -8.92 -55.71
CA HIS A 208 36.97 -10.30 -56.13
C HIS A 208 37.74 -10.43 -57.45
N ARG A 209 37.53 -9.49 -58.38
CA ARG A 209 38.23 -9.48 -59.67
C ARG A 209 39.67 -9.00 -59.58
N ILE A 210 39.99 -8.14 -58.61
CA ILE A 210 41.26 -7.39 -58.58
C ILE A 210 42.17 -7.88 -57.46
N ASN A 211 41.60 -8.25 -56.32
CA ASN A 211 42.32 -8.66 -55.12
C ASN A 211 42.33 -10.19 -54.99
N GLU A 212 43.53 -10.76 -54.86
CA GLU A 212 43.75 -12.20 -54.68
C GLU A 212 43.27 -12.69 -53.31
N ASP A 213 43.23 -11.82 -52.29
CA ASP A 213 42.80 -12.16 -50.93
C ASP A 213 41.31 -12.54 -50.85
N PHE A 214 40.51 -12.01 -51.78
CA PHE A 214 39.08 -12.31 -51.92
C PHE A 214 38.80 -13.51 -52.84
N ARG A 215 39.83 -14.26 -53.24
CA ARG A 215 39.74 -15.48 -54.06
C ARG A 215 39.91 -16.75 -53.19
N GLY A 216 39.36 -17.87 -53.64
CA GLY A 216 39.44 -19.16 -52.92
C GLY A 216 38.26 -20.09 -53.19
N SER A 217 38.14 -21.16 -52.40
CA SER A 217 36.97 -22.06 -52.46
C SER A 217 35.69 -21.33 -52.03
N PRO A 218 34.49 -21.73 -52.52
CA PRO A 218 33.23 -21.03 -52.23
C PRO A 218 32.96 -20.81 -50.73
N GLY A 219 33.33 -21.78 -49.88
CA GLY A 219 33.20 -21.65 -48.42
C GLY A 219 34.18 -20.66 -47.79
N ARG A 220 35.40 -20.55 -48.33
CA ARG A 220 36.40 -19.57 -47.87
C ARG A 220 36.00 -18.15 -48.26
N GLN A 221 35.47 -17.96 -49.47
CA GLN A 221 34.98 -16.66 -49.95
C GLN A 221 33.81 -16.12 -49.11
N LEU A 222 32.85 -16.97 -48.75
CA LEU A 222 31.75 -16.57 -47.88
C LEU A 222 32.24 -16.17 -46.48
N THR A 223 33.24 -16.89 -45.98
CA THR A 223 33.86 -16.61 -44.67
C THR A 223 34.61 -15.29 -44.69
N THR A 224 35.44 -15.03 -45.71
CA THR A 224 36.20 -13.78 -45.84
C THR A 224 35.26 -12.59 -46.05
N MET A 225 34.18 -12.74 -46.83
CA MET A 225 33.17 -11.70 -47.05
C MET A 225 32.47 -11.24 -45.75
N ILE A 226 32.04 -12.21 -44.92
CA ILE A 226 31.39 -11.91 -43.64
C ILE A 226 32.41 -11.37 -42.63
N LEU A 227 33.59 -11.97 -42.57
CA LEU A 227 34.65 -11.58 -41.63
C LEU A 227 35.21 -10.19 -41.94
N PHE A 228 35.40 -9.86 -43.21
CA PHE A 228 35.83 -8.52 -43.65
C PHE A 228 34.82 -7.46 -43.20
N SER A 229 33.54 -7.68 -43.49
CA SER A 229 32.46 -6.73 -43.12
C SER A 229 32.37 -6.52 -41.61
N PHE A 230 32.58 -7.56 -40.80
CA PHE A 230 32.62 -7.44 -39.34
C PHE A 230 33.92 -6.80 -38.82
N SER A 231 35.06 -7.06 -39.46
CA SER A 231 36.38 -6.56 -39.04
C SER A 231 36.54 -5.05 -39.26
N THR A 232 35.84 -4.50 -40.26
CA THR A 232 35.76 -3.05 -40.50
C THR A 232 35.16 -2.29 -39.32
N LEU A 233 34.33 -2.94 -38.48
CA LEU A 233 33.69 -2.34 -37.30
C LEU A 233 34.65 -2.17 -36.11
N PHE A 234 35.62 -3.06 -35.99
CA PHE A 234 36.57 -3.10 -34.86
C PHE A 234 37.92 -2.46 -35.20
N LYS A 235 37.98 -1.70 -36.31
CA LYS A 235 39.21 -1.09 -36.85
C LYS A 235 40.37 -2.08 -36.99
N ARG A 236 40.07 -3.34 -37.28
CA ARG A 236 41.07 -4.39 -37.54
C ARG A 236 40.99 -4.75 -39.02
N ASN A 237 41.38 -3.83 -39.90
CA ASN A 237 41.47 -4.14 -41.32
C ASN A 237 42.68 -5.05 -41.52
N GLN A 238 42.43 -6.34 -41.73
CA GLN A 238 43.48 -7.33 -42.00
C GLN A 238 43.80 -7.42 -43.50
N GLU A 239 42.97 -6.82 -44.36
CA GLU A 239 43.06 -6.87 -45.82
C GLU A 239 42.85 -5.46 -46.40
N ASP A 240 43.76 -5.02 -47.28
CA ASP A 240 43.70 -3.71 -47.92
C ASP A 240 42.79 -3.74 -49.16
N THR A 241 41.87 -2.77 -49.27
CA THR A 241 41.05 -2.60 -50.49
C THR A 241 41.84 -1.88 -51.57
N ILE A 242 41.95 -2.50 -52.74
CA ILE A 242 42.75 -2.00 -53.87
C ILE A 242 41.90 -1.11 -54.79
N SER A 243 40.59 -1.39 -54.91
CA SER A 243 39.70 -0.68 -55.83
C SER A 243 39.29 0.70 -55.31
N ASN A 244 39.42 1.73 -56.15
CA ASN A 244 38.96 3.08 -55.81
C ASN A 244 37.44 3.15 -55.55
N LEU A 245 36.64 2.35 -56.27
CA LEU A 245 35.19 2.26 -56.07
C LEU A 245 34.85 1.55 -54.76
N ALA A 246 35.57 0.47 -54.43
CA ALA A 246 35.38 -0.22 -53.15
C ALA A 246 35.76 0.68 -51.98
N ARG A 247 36.83 1.47 -52.12
CA ARG A 247 37.24 2.47 -51.11
C ARG A 247 36.17 3.52 -50.88
N LEU A 248 35.48 3.99 -51.93
CA LEU A 248 34.35 4.92 -51.80
C LEU A 248 33.18 4.28 -51.04
N VAL A 249 32.79 3.05 -51.41
CA VAL A 249 31.74 2.29 -50.71
C VAL A 249 32.11 2.08 -49.24
N MET A 250 33.37 1.77 -48.96
CA MET A 250 33.91 1.63 -47.61
C MET A 250 33.83 2.92 -46.79
N ILE A 251 34.15 4.08 -47.37
CA ILE A 251 34.05 5.37 -46.68
C ILE A 251 32.59 5.65 -46.30
N VAL A 252 31.66 5.46 -47.23
CA VAL A 252 30.22 5.65 -46.98
C VAL A 252 29.72 4.69 -45.91
N TRP A 253 30.16 3.43 -45.95
CA TRP A 253 29.81 2.42 -44.96
C TRP A 253 30.31 2.77 -43.56
N LEU A 254 31.59 3.17 -43.43
CA LEU A 254 32.17 3.58 -42.15
C LEU A 254 31.48 4.82 -41.59
N PHE A 255 31.06 5.76 -42.45
CA PHE A 255 30.26 6.90 -42.04
C PHE A 255 28.88 6.48 -41.50
N LEU A 256 28.18 5.59 -42.20
CA LEU A 256 26.89 5.05 -41.75
C LEU A 256 27.04 4.31 -40.40
N TRP A 257 28.08 3.50 -40.25
CA TRP A 257 28.38 2.81 -39.00
C TRP A 257 28.69 3.77 -37.84
N MET A 258 29.45 4.83 -38.11
CA MET A 258 29.73 5.88 -37.12
C MET A 258 28.43 6.52 -36.63
N VAL A 259 27.48 6.83 -37.53
CA VAL A 259 26.17 7.38 -37.15
C VAL A 259 25.35 6.38 -36.33
N LEU A 260 25.33 5.09 -36.72
CA LEU A 260 24.62 4.06 -35.97
C LEU A 260 25.18 3.87 -34.56
N THR A 261 26.50 3.81 -34.39
CA THR A 261 27.14 3.66 -33.07
C THR A 261 26.96 4.91 -32.19
N ALA A 262 27.04 6.11 -32.79
CA ALA A 262 26.73 7.36 -32.09
C ALA A 262 25.26 7.42 -31.65
N SER A 263 24.32 6.98 -32.49
CA SER A 263 22.90 6.93 -32.14
C SER A 263 22.60 5.86 -31.09
N TYR A 264 23.23 4.69 -31.15
CA TYR A 264 23.09 3.62 -30.17
C TYR A 264 23.54 4.10 -28.79
N THR A 265 24.72 4.73 -28.71
CA THR A 265 25.26 5.26 -27.46
C THR A 265 24.39 6.39 -26.92
N ALA A 266 23.99 7.36 -27.75
CA ALA A 266 23.10 8.44 -27.34
C ALA A 266 21.76 7.93 -26.80
N ASN A 267 21.15 6.94 -27.46
CA ASN A 267 19.85 6.40 -27.01
C ASN A 267 19.99 5.53 -25.77
N LEU A 268 21.06 4.74 -25.65
CA LEU A 268 21.36 3.98 -24.43
C LEU A 268 21.57 4.93 -23.24
N THR A 269 22.33 6.00 -23.43
CA THR A 269 22.52 7.04 -22.40
C THR A 269 21.18 7.69 -22.05
N SER A 270 20.35 8.05 -23.03
CA SER A 270 19.02 8.62 -22.76
C SER A 270 18.14 7.67 -21.93
N ILE A 271 18.09 6.39 -22.29
CA ILE A 271 17.34 5.36 -21.55
C ILE A 271 17.84 5.24 -20.11
N LEU A 272 19.17 5.17 -19.91
CA LEU A 272 19.77 5.08 -18.58
C LEU A 272 19.52 6.34 -17.75
N THR A 273 19.51 7.52 -18.38
CA THR A 273 19.17 8.78 -17.68
C THR A 273 17.69 8.85 -17.30
N VAL A 274 16.77 8.37 -18.14
CA VAL A 274 15.33 8.34 -17.83
C VAL A 274 15.02 7.34 -16.71
N GLN A 275 15.69 6.18 -16.68
CA GLN A 275 15.54 5.23 -15.58
C GLN A 275 16.10 5.75 -14.25
N GLN A 276 17.04 6.70 -14.31
CA GLN A 276 17.57 7.39 -13.13
C GLN A 276 16.72 8.58 -12.69
N LEU A 277 15.67 8.95 -13.45
CA LEU A 277 14.72 9.93 -12.96
C LEU A 277 13.96 9.30 -11.79
N PRO A 278 13.89 9.98 -10.63
CA PRO A 278 13.10 9.49 -9.53
C PRO A 278 11.67 9.25 -10.00
N SER A 279 11.06 8.15 -9.55
CA SER A 279 9.63 7.92 -9.75
C SER A 279 8.86 9.17 -9.32
N ALA A 280 7.79 9.53 -10.05
CA ALA A 280 6.98 10.70 -9.75
C ALA A 280 6.55 10.78 -8.27
N ILE A 281 6.47 9.61 -7.62
CA ILE A 281 6.26 9.44 -6.19
C ILE A 281 7.58 8.95 -5.58
N THR A 282 8.21 9.81 -4.78
CA THR A 282 9.43 9.52 -4.01
C THR A 282 9.14 9.20 -2.55
N GLY A 283 7.94 9.51 -2.06
CA GLY A 283 7.55 9.32 -0.67
C GLY A 283 6.21 10.00 -0.38
N ILE A 284 5.92 10.24 0.90
CA ILE A 284 4.62 10.77 1.33
C ILE A 284 4.40 12.24 0.93
N ASP A 285 5.44 13.07 0.91
CA ASP A 285 5.31 14.50 0.58
C ASP A 285 5.03 14.74 -0.90
N SER A 286 5.67 13.96 -1.79
CA SER A 286 5.35 13.97 -3.22
C SER A 286 3.95 13.42 -3.50
N LEU A 287 3.52 12.39 -2.75
CA LEU A 287 2.16 11.87 -2.82
C LEU A 287 1.11 12.93 -2.42
N ARG A 288 1.40 13.70 -1.36
CA ARG A 288 0.56 14.81 -0.88
C ARG A 288 0.44 15.94 -1.91
N ALA A 289 1.55 16.30 -2.55
CA ALA A 289 1.58 17.34 -3.57
C ALA A 289 0.92 16.91 -4.90
N SER A 290 0.85 15.61 -5.18
CA SER A 290 0.17 15.09 -6.38
C SER A 290 -1.35 15.10 -6.23
N GLU A 291 -2.09 14.90 -7.34
CA GLU A 291 -3.55 14.65 -7.36
C GLU A 291 -3.91 13.18 -7.61
N LEU A 292 -2.93 12.29 -7.53
CA LEU A 292 -3.10 10.88 -7.92
C LEU A 292 -3.97 10.09 -6.93
N PRO A 293 -4.66 9.02 -7.40
CA PRO A 293 -5.41 8.10 -6.54
C PRO A 293 -4.46 7.26 -5.67
N ILE A 294 -4.83 7.07 -4.40
CA ILE A 294 -4.03 6.42 -3.37
C ILE A 294 -4.86 5.28 -2.77
N GLY A 295 -4.33 4.06 -2.82
CA GLY A 295 -4.92 2.91 -2.16
C GLY A 295 -4.57 2.87 -0.67
N TYR A 296 -5.50 2.40 0.17
CA TYR A 296 -5.26 2.16 1.59
C TYR A 296 -6.10 0.98 2.07
N GLN A 297 -5.68 0.33 3.16
CA GLN A 297 -6.42 -0.78 3.74
C GLN A 297 -7.76 -0.29 4.34
N ALA A 298 -8.89 -0.84 3.90
CA ALA A 298 -10.19 -0.44 4.43
C ALA A 298 -10.34 -0.83 5.91
N GLY A 299 -11.10 -0.03 6.68
CA GLY A 299 -11.33 -0.26 8.11
C GLY A 299 -10.15 0.09 9.03
N THR A 300 -9.06 0.65 8.49
CA THR A 300 -7.88 1.06 9.27
C THR A 300 -7.88 2.57 9.61
N PHE A 301 -7.00 2.95 10.53
CA PHE A 301 -6.78 4.35 10.92
C PHE A 301 -6.14 5.19 9.80
N THR A 302 -5.61 4.54 8.76
CA THR A 302 -4.90 5.18 7.64
C THR A 302 -5.78 6.20 6.93
N LEU A 303 -7.08 5.90 6.72
CA LEU A 303 -8.03 6.84 6.11
C LEU A 303 -8.11 8.16 6.88
N GLU A 304 -8.33 8.09 8.19
CA GLU A 304 -8.46 9.27 9.04
C GLU A 304 -7.15 10.05 9.08
N TYR A 305 -6.01 9.36 9.14
CA TYR A 305 -4.70 10.00 9.13
C TYR A 305 -4.42 10.73 7.80
N LEU A 306 -4.64 10.07 6.66
CA LEU A 306 -4.43 10.67 5.34
C LEU A 306 -5.36 11.87 5.12
N THR A 307 -6.60 11.79 5.59
CA THR A 307 -7.61 12.84 5.40
C THR A 307 -7.39 14.02 6.35
N TYR A 308 -7.33 13.77 7.66
CA TYR A 308 -7.31 14.83 8.68
C TYR A 308 -5.90 15.33 9.01
N SER A 309 -4.91 14.44 9.10
CA SER A 309 -3.54 14.84 9.48
C SER A 309 -2.72 15.29 8.28
N LEU A 310 -2.91 14.65 7.11
CA LEU A 310 -2.18 15.01 5.88
C LEU A 310 -2.97 15.88 4.90
N GLY A 311 -4.25 16.13 5.16
CA GLY A 311 -5.08 17.02 4.34
C GLY A 311 -5.38 16.49 2.94
N MET A 312 -5.29 15.18 2.72
CA MET A 312 -5.55 14.60 1.39
C MET A 312 -7.05 14.50 1.12
N ALA A 313 -7.46 14.82 -0.12
CA ALA A 313 -8.85 14.76 -0.51
C ALA A 313 -9.38 13.32 -0.49
N ARG A 314 -10.49 13.11 0.23
CA ARG A 314 -11.11 11.78 0.38
C ARG A 314 -11.53 11.15 -0.96
N SER A 315 -11.80 11.95 -1.99
CA SER A 315 -12.12 11.49 -3.34
C SER A 315 -10.99 10.72 -4.03
N ARG A 316 -9.74 10.93 -3.59
CA ARG A 316 -8.56 10.26 -4.13
C ARG A 316 -8.21 8.96 -3.39
N LEU A 317 -8.85 8.72 -2.25
CA LEU A 317 -8.53 7.58 -1.39
C LEU A 317 -9.41 6.39 -1.78
N VAL A 318 -8.79 5.32 -2.23
CA VAL A 318 -9.45 4.10 -2.69
C VAL A 318 -9.31 3.03 -1.60
N PRO A 319 -10.42 2.56 -0.99
CA PRO A 319 -10.38 1.47 -0.04
C PRO A 319 -10.04 0.16 -0.75
N LEU A 320 -9.13 -0.61 -0.18
CA LEU A 320 -8.70 -1.92 -0.66
C LEU A 320 -8.73 -2.90 0.52
N ASP A 321 -9.32 -4.08 0.33
CA ASP A 321 -9.55 -5.05 1.42
C ASP A 321 -8.53 -6.20 1.43
N SER A 322 -7.81 -6.44 0.33
CA SER A 322 -6.90 -7.59 0.20
C SER A 322 -5.61 -7.29 -0.54
N THR A 323 -4.58 -8.10 -0.28
CA THR A 323 -3.28 -8.03 -0.98
C THR A 323 -3.40 -8.32 -2.48
N VAL A 324 -4.42 -9.07 -2.90
CA VAL A 324 -4.71 -9.32 -4.33
C VAL A 324 -5.26 -8.06 -5.00
N GLU A 325 -6.11 -7.31 -4.29
CA GLU A 325 -6.60 -6.01 -4.75
C GLU A 325 -5.48 -4.98 -4.82
N TYR A 326 -4.50 -5.05 -3.90
CA TYR A 326 -3.32 -4.18 -3.94
C TYR A 326 -2.55 -4.36 -5.25
N GLU A 327 -2.23 -5.60 -5.59
CA GLU A 327 -1.53 -5.92 -6.84
C GLU A 327 -2.34 -5.47 -8.06
N LYS A 328 -3.65 -5.76 -8.08
CA LYS A 328 -4.53 -5.39 -9.19
C LYS A 328 -4.61 -3.87 -9.37
N ALA A 329 -4.79 -3.13 -8.28
CA ALA A 329 -4.94 -1.68 -8.31
C ALA A 329 -3.63 -0.98 -8.73
N LEU A 330 -2.47 -1.44 -8.23
CA LEU A 330 -1.17 -0.91 -8.63
C LEU A 330 -0.84 -1.23 -10.10
N LYS A 331 -1.21 -2.41 -10.61
CA LYS A 331 -1.01 -2.78 -12.02
C LYS A 331 -1.95 -2.04 -12.98
N LEU A 332 -3.18 -1.73 -12.55
CA LEU A 332 -4.11 -0.92 -13.33
C LEU A 332 -3.61 0.51 -13.53
N GLY A 333 -2.87 1.04 -12.54
CA GLY A 333 -2.31 2.39 -12.57
C GLY A 333 -3.36 3.49 -12.40
N PRO A 334 -2.94 4.76 -12.24
CA PRO A 334 -3.83 5.86 -11.87
C PRO A 334 -4.79 6.34 -12.95
N THR A 335 -4.56 5.97 -14.22
CA THR A 335 -5.38 6.41 -15.36
C THR A 335 -6.67 5.62 -15.53
N ASN A 336 -6.71 4.38 -15.03
CA ASN A 336 -7.86 3.50 -15.15
C ASN A 336 -8.75 3.58 -13.90
N TRP A 337 -10.08 3.49 -14.09
CA TRP A 337 -11.03 3.52 -12.98
C TRP A 337 -10.77 2.35 -12.00
N GLY A 338 -10.58 2.68 -10.72
CA GLY A 338 -10.26 1.71 -9.67
C GLY A 338 -8.78 1.32 -9.57
N GLY A 339 -7.90 1.92 -10.39
CA GLY A 339 -6.46 1.80 -10.23
C GLY A 339 -5.88 2.91 -9.34
N VAL A 340 -4.69 2.66 -8.78
CA VAL A 340 -4.03 3.57 -7.84
C VAL A 340 -2.59 3.82 -8.27
N ALA A 341 -2.05 5.01 -7.97
CA ALA A 341 -0.65 5.30 -8.22
C ALA A 341 0.27 4.73 -7.14
N ALA A 342 -0.21 4.70 -5.90
CA ALA A 342 0.51 4.16 -4.76
C ALA A 342 -0.47 3.57 -3.74
N ILE A 343 0.07 2.72 -2.87
CA ILE A 343 -0.63 2.21 -1.69
C ILE A 343 0.09 2.70 -0.44
N VAL A 344 -0.67 3.15 0.56
CA VAL A 344 -0.18 3.50 1.88
C VAL A 344 -0.71 2.51 2.90
N ASP A 345 0.21 1.79 3.55
CA ASP A 345 -0.15 0.78 4.55
C ASP A 345 0.99 0.55 5.57
N GLU A 346 0.73 -0.21 6.63
CA GLU A 346 1.72 -0.55 7.64
C GLU A 346 2.82 -1.46 7.09
N LEU A 347 4.07 -1.14 7.45
CA LEU A 347 5.27 -1.81 6.98
C LEU A 347 5.23 -3.35 7.07
N PRO A 348 4.78 -3.99 8.15
CA PRO A 348 4.77 -5.46 8.21
C PRO A 348 3.87 -6.13 7.17
N TYR A 349 2.72 -5.53 6.82
CA TYR A 349 1.84 -6.05 5.76
C TYR A 349 2.48 -5.90 4.39
N ILE A 350 3.16 -4.77 4.16
CA ILE A 350 3.88 -4.51 2.93
C ILE A 350 5.11 -5.43 2.80
N GLU A 351 5.86 -5.67 3.88
CA GLU A 351 6.97 -6.63 3.89
C GLU A 351 6.50 -8.02 3.45
N LEU A 352 5.34 -8.46 3.95
CA LEU A 352 4.72 -9.72 3.53
C LEU A 352 4.28 -9.70 2.07
N PHE A 353 3.62 -8.62 1.63
CA PHE A 353 3.20 -8.42 0.23
C PHE A 353 4.39 -8.49 -0.74
N LEU A 354 5.51 -7.83 -0.41
CA LEU A 354 6.72 -7.82 -1.24
C LEU A 354 7.51 -9.13 -1.17
N ALA A 355 7.29 -9.95 -0.15
CA ALA A 355 7.85 -11.30 -0.08
C ALA A 355 7.12 -12.28 -1.01
N GLU A 356 5.81 -12.06 -1.22
CA GLU A 356 4.98 -12.90 -2.10
C GLU A 356 4.95 -12.40 -3.56
N ARG A 357 5.03 -11.08 -3.77
CA ARG A 357 4.86 -10.43 -5.07
C ARG A 357 6.11 -9.66 -5.49
N THR A 358 6.52 -9.84 -6.74
CA THR A 358 7.63 -9.09 -7.37
C THR A 358 7.08 -7.96 -8.25
N GLY A 359 7.93 -6.97 -8.57
CA GLY A 359 7.54 -5.83 -9.41
C GLY A 359 6.95 -4.65 -8.63
N PHE A 360 7.21 -4.58 -7.32
CA PHE A 360 6.80 -3.49 -6.45
C PHE A 360 7.95 -3.10 -5.52
N LYS A 361 7.98 -1.83 -5.10
CA LYS A 361 8.98 -1.33 -4.16
C LYS A 361 8.40 -0.31 -3.19
N ILE A 362 9.04 -0.21 -2.04
CA ILE A 362 8.77 0.85 -1.06
C ILE A 362 9.53 2.11 -1.49
N VAL A 363 8.90 3.27 -1.39
CA VAL A 363 9.52 4.58 -1.64
C VAL A 363 9.36 5.51 -0.44
N GLY A 364 10.40 6.29 -0.18
CA GLY A 364 10.46 7.22 0.95
C GLY A 364 10.68 6.52 2.29
N GLU A 365 10.98 7.30 3.32
CA GLU A 365 11.15 6.77 4.67
C GLU A 365 9.79 6.39 5.27
N PRO A 366 9.73 5.31 6.08
CA PRO A 366 8.54 5.02 6.86
C PRO A 366 8.18 6.22 7.74
N PHE A 367 6.90 6.61 7.71
CA PHE A 367 6.39 7.74 8.49
C PHE A 367 5.38 7.25 9.52
N MET A 368 5.02 8.13 10.46
CA MET A 368 4.07 7.78 11.53
C MET A 368 4.52 6.53 12.30
N HIS A 369 5.74 6.56 12.85
CA HIS A 369 6.24 5.48 13.69
C HIS A 369 5.34 5.27 14.89
N ARG A 370 4.66 4.11 14.90
CA ARG A 370 3.78 3.66 15.97
C ARG A 370 4.17 2.22 16.31
N GLY A 371 3.41 1.61 17.21
CA GLY A 371 3.56 0.20 17.45
C GLY A 371 2.22 -0.48 17.62
N TRP A 372 2.25 -1.80 17.44
CA TRP A 372 1.16 -2.67 17.83
C TRP A 372 1.28 -3.00 19.30
N GLY A 373 0.16 -2.86 20.02
CA GLY A 373 0.06 -3.18 21.44
C GLY A 373 -1.20 -3.99 21.70
N PHE A 374 -1.19 -4.75 22.79
CA PHE A 374 -2.41 -5.41 23.24
C PHE A 374 -3.30 -4.40 23.97
N ALA A 375 -4.60 -4.47 23.75
CA ALA A 375 -5.56 -3.56 24.35
C ALA A 375 -6.24 -4.23 25.55
N PHE A 376 -6.42 -3.49 26.63
CA PHE A 376 -7.04 -3.93 27.86
C PHE A 376 -8.12 -2.94 28.25
N LYS A 377 -9.08 -3.43 29.04
CA LYS A 377 -10.03 -2.52 29.70
C LYS A 377 -9.26 -1.45 30.48
N ARG A 378 -9.80 -0.23 30.50
CA ARG A 378 -9.22 0.89 31.23
C ARG A 378 -9.02 0.55 32.71
N ASP A 379 -7.87 0.96 33.24
CA ASP A 379 -7.38 0.70 34.60
C ASP A 379 -7.15 -0.79 34.92
N SER A 380 -7.00 -1.65 33.89
CA SER A 380 -6.69 -3.06 34.09
C SER A 380 -5.23 -3.28 34.50
N PRO A 381 -4.95 -4.03 35.59
CA PRO A 381 -3.58 -4.34 36.00
C PRO A 381 -2.83 -5.18 34.95
N LEU A 382 -3.55 -5.91 34.11
CA LEU A 382 -2.99 -6.74 33.05
C LEU A 382 -2.19 -5.93 32.02
N ALA A 383 -2.56 -4.66 31.78
CA ALA A 383 -1.81 -3.79 30.87
C ALA A 383 -0.38 -3.56 31.37
N ILE A 384 -0.19 -3.42 32.69
CA ILE A 384 1.10 -3.21 33.33
C ILE A 384 1.92 -4.50 33.32
N ASP A 385 1.30 -5.62 33.72
CA ASP A 385 1.97 -6.93 33.75
C ASP A 385 2.46 -7.33 32.35
N MET A 386 1.60 -7.15 31.34
CA MET A 386 1.93 -7.44 29.96
C MET A 386 3.01 -6.52 29.42
N SER A 387 2.94 -5.21 29.72
CA SER A 387 3.99 -4.26 29.37
C SER A 387 5.35 -4.68 29.92
N THR A 388 5.39 -5.11 31.18
CA THR A 388 6.61 -5.58 31.84
C THR A 388 7.15 -6.86 31.18
N ALA A 389 6.27 -7.78 30.80
CA ALA A 389 6.66 -8.99 30.08
C ALA A 389 7.22 -8.67 28.68
N ILE A 390 6.58 -7.76 27.93
CA ILE A 390 7.05 -7.32 26.60
C ILE A 390 8.43 -6.66 26.70
N LEU A 391 8.65 -5.80 27.70
CA LEU A 391 9.94 -5.16 27.94
C LEU A 391 11.04 -6.20 28.23
N LYS A 392 10.77 -7.19 29.10
CA LYS A 392 11.70 -8.30 29.35
C LYS A 392 12.04 -9.10 28.08
N LEU A 393 11.06 -9.34 27.21
CA LEU A 393 11.28 -10.02 25.93
C LEU A 393 12.06 -9.17 24.93
N SER A 394 11.88 -7.85 24.98
CA SER A 394 12.63 -6.88 24.17
C SER A 394 14.11 -6.83 24.58
N GLU A 395 14.38 -6.71 25.88
CA GLU A 395 15.74 -6.71 26.44
C GLU A 395 16.48 -8.01 26.15
N ALA A 396 15.80 -9.14 26.27
CA ALA A 396 16.34 -10.46 25.94
C ALA A 396 16.46 -10.73 24.42
N ARG A 397 16.14 -9.75 23.55
CA ARG A 397 16.09 -9.87 22.07
C ARG A 397 15.17 -10.96 21.51
N LYS A 398 14.35 -11.62 22.34
CA LYS A 398 13.41 -12.66 21.91
C LYS A 398 12.34 -12.14 20.95
N LEU A 399 11.90 -10.88 21.11
CA LEU A 399 10.96 -10.27 20.16
C LEU A 399 11.52 -10.21 18.73
N GLN A 400 12.82 -9.92 18.58
CA GLN A 400 13.48 -9.90 17.28
C GLN A 400 13.58 -11.31 16.67
N GLU A 401 13.85 -12.33 17.49
CA GLU A 401 13.86 -13.73 17.05
C GLU A 401 12.47 -14.19 16.57
N ILE A 402 11.42 -13.86 17.32
CA ILE A 402 10.02 -14.14 16.94
C ILE A 402 9.70 -13.44 15.62
N ARG A 403 9.99 -12.14 15.50
CA ARG A 403 9.80 -11.39 14.24
C ARG A 403 10.52 -12.07 13.08
N LYS A 404 11.80 -12.42 13.25
CA LYS A 404 12.58 -13.06 12.19
C LYS A 404 12.00 -14.42 11.79
N LYS A 405 11.58 -15.23 12.77
CA LYS A 405 11.02 -16.57 12.54
C LYS A 405 9.68 -16.54 11.79
N TRP A 406 8.81 -15.59 12.12
CA TRP A 406 7.44 -15.55 11.60
C TRP A 406 7.25 -14.61 10.41
N LEU A 407 7.89 -13.43 10.40
CA LEU A 407 7.72 -12.41 9.36
C LEU A 407 8.82 -12.48 8.27
N CYS A 408 9.99 -13.04 8.57
CA CYS A 408 11.13 -13.09 7.65
C CYS A 408 11.49 -14.52 7.22
N LYS A 409 10.59 -15.19 6.47
CA LYS A 409 10.83 -16.57 6.00
C LYS A 409 11.78 -16.69 4.82
N LYS A 410 11.96 -15.65 3.98
CA LYS A 410 12.93 -15.59 2.87
C LYS A 410 13.38 -14.14 2.64
N ASN A 411 14.68 -13.91 2.44
CA ASN A 411 15.27 -12.68 1.89
C ASN A 411 15.15 -11.35 2.66
N CYS A 412 14.81 -11.32 3.95
CA CYS A 412 14.93 -10.08 4.73
C CYS A 412 16.39 -9.58 4.90
N ALA A 413 17.39 -10.43 4.65
CA ALA A 413 18.80 -10.10 4.89
C ALA A 413 19.47 -9.26 3.79
N GLU A 414 18.81 -9.00 2.65
CA GLU A 414 19.42 -8.24 1.53
C GLU A 414 18.79 -6.87 1.27
N LYS A 415 17.71 -6.48 1.99
CA LYS A 415 16.97 -5.24 1.72
C LYS A 415 16.84 -4.27 2.90
N SER A 416 17.54 -4.52 4.02
CA SER A 416 17.45 -3.63 5.21
C SER A 416 18.44 -2.46 5.20
N ASN A 417 19.30 -2.35 4.18
CA ASN A 417 20.03 -1.10 3.97
C ASN A 417 19.12 -0.15 3.21
N TRP A 418 18.39 0.68 3.95
CA TRP A 418 17.79 1.94 3.49
C TRP A 418 18.87 2.96 3.09
N ASN A 419 19.89 2.51 2.36
CA ASN A 419 20.70 3.37 1.54
C ASN A 419 20.08 3.26 0.15
N PRO A 420 19.43 4.31 -0.38
CA PRO A 420 19.35 4.45 -1.81
C PRO A 420 20.80 4.67 -2.27
N GLU A 421 21.57 3.58 -2.44
CA GLU A 421 22.87 3.69 -3.09
C GLU A 421 22.58 4.23 -4.49
N PRO A 422 23.00 5.47 -4.79
CA PRO A 422 22.66 6.05 -6.06
C PRO A 422 23.50 5.38 -7.14
N ASN A 423 22.82 4.94 -8.19
CA ASN A 423 23.33 4.94 -9.55
C ASN A 423 24.55 4.05 -9.85
N GLN A 424 24.53 2.78 -9.44
CA GLN A 424 25.47 1.79 -9.99
C GLN A 424 24.77 0.86 -10.99
N LEU A 425 25.42 0.63 -12.13
CA LEU A 425 24.97 -0.38 -13.09
C LEU A 425 25.18 -1.77 -12.49
N HIS A 426 24.09 -2.40 -12.07
CA HIS A 426 24.15 -3.75 -11.51
C HIS A 426 24.42 -4.80 -12.60
N LEU A 427 25.13 -5.86 -12.21
CA LEU A 427 25.39 -7.04 -13.06
C LEU A 427 24.11 -7.66 -13.62
N LYS A 428 22.97 -7.46 -12.95
CA LYS A 428 21.63 -7.84 -13.42
C LYS A 428 21.32 -7.27 -14.81
N SER A 429 21.73 -6.04 -15.11
CA SER A 429 21.42 -5.35 -16.38
C SER A 429 22.19 -5.90 -17.59
N PHE A 430 23.34 -6.55 -17.36
CA PHE A 430 24.18 -7.13 -18.41
C PHE A 430 24.21 -8.66 -18.39
N LYS A 431 23.45 -9.30 -17.51
CA LYS A 431 23.44 -10.76 -17.36
C LYS A 431 23.12 -11.48 -18.68
N GLY A 432 22.19 -10.96 -19.49
CA GLY A 432 21.88 -11.53 -20.81
C GLY A 432 23.07 -11.50 -21.77
N LEU A 433 23.79 -10.36 -21.81
CA LEU A 433 24.98 -10.20 -22.66
C LEU A 433 26.10 -11.18 -22.27
N TYR A 434 26.40 -11.29 -20.98
CA TYR A 434 27.42 -12.23 -20.48
C TYR A 434 27.05 -13.69 -20.75
N LEU A 435 25.76 -14.06 -20.60
CA LEU A 435 25.31 -15.42 -20.91
C LEU A 435 25.51 -15.77 -22.39
N VAL A 436 25.19 -14.85 -23.30
CA VAL A 436 25.41 -15.06 -24.75
C VAL A 436 26.91 -15.21 -25.04
N CYS A 437 27.76 -14.35 -24.48
CA CYS A 437 29.21 -14.46 -24.65
C CYS A 437 29.76 -15.81 -24.14
N ILE A 438 29.36 -16.23 -22.94
CA ILE A 438 29.79 -17.51 -22.35
C ILE A 438 29.32 -18.69 -23.20
N ALA A 439 28.07 -18.68 -23.66
CA ALA A 439 27.53 -19.75 -24.49
C ALA A 439 28.32 -19.89 -25.81
N ILE A 440 28.63 -18.77 -26.48
CA ILE A 440 29.39 -18.77 -27.72
C ILE A 440 30.81 -19.27 -27.48
N THR A 441 31.52 -18.79 -26.46
CA THR A 441 32.90 -19.21 -26.19
C THR A 441 32.99 -20.68 -25.80
N VAL A 442 32.08 -21.17 -24.96
CA VAL A 442 32.01 -22.60 -24.57
C VAL A 442 31.68 -23.46 -25.79
N SER A 443 30.72 -23.05 -26.63
CA SER A 443 30.38 -23.81 -27.84
C SER A 443 31.56 -23.90 -28.83
N ALA A 444 32.30 -22.80 -29.02
CA ALA A 444 33.50 -22.77 -29.87
C ALA A 444 34.61 -23.67 -29.31
N PHE A 445 34.82 -23.65 -27.99
CA PHE A 445 35.77 -24.51 -27.30
C PHE A 445 35.40 -26.00 -27.45
N ILE A 446 34.12 -26.35 -27.27
CA ILE A 446 33.63 -27.72 -27.46
C ILE A 446 33.86 -28.18 -28.90
N VAL A 447 33.52 -27.37 -29.91
CA VAL A 447 33.76 -27.71 -31.32
C VAL A 447 35.25 -27.91 -31.59
N PHE A 448 36.12 -27.08 -31.00
CA PHE A 448 37.57 -27.24 -31.11
C PHE A 448 38.04 -28.57 -30.51
N VAL A 449 37.61 -28.90 -29.30
CA VAL A 449 37.95 -30.17 -28.62
C VAL A 449 37.44 -31.37 -29.42
N LEU A 450 36.22 -31.31 -29.95
CA LEU A 450 35.66 -32.39 -30.78
C LEU A 450 36.43 -32.58 -32.09
N ARG A 451 36.90 -31.50 -32.72
CA ARG A 451 37.76 -31.57 -33.90
C ARG A 451 39.12 -32.18 -33.57
N MET A 452 39.73 -31.79 -32.46
CA MET A 452 40.99 -32.36 -31.97
C MET A 452 40.85 -33.86 -31.72
N ILE A 453 39.83 -34.30 -30.98
CA ILE A 453 39.58 -35.72 -30.71
C ILE A 453 39.37 -36.50 -32.02
N ARG A 454 38.59 -35.97 -32.96
CA ARG A 454 38.42 -36.60 -34.28
C ARG A 454 39.73 -36.75 -35.03
N GLN A 455 40.60 -35.74 -35.01
CA GLN A 455 41.91 -35.80 -35.66
C GLN A 455 42.82 -36.84 -34.98
N PHE A 456 42.89 -36.87 -33.65
CA PHE A 456 43.65 -37.88 -32.92
C PHE A 456 43.17 -39.31 -33.20
N VAL A 457 41.85 -39.56 -33.17
CA VAL A 457 41.28 -40.88 -33.46
C VAL A 457 41.52 -41.28 -34.94
N CYS A 458 41.38 -40.35 -35.89
CA CYS A 458 41.69 -40.64 -37.28
C CYS A 458 43.17 -40.96 -37.52
N GLN A 459 44.08 -40.35 -36.74
CA GLN A 459 45.51 -40.55 -36.87
C GLN A 459 45.94 -41.89 -36.26
N GLU A 460 45.38 -42.28 -35.11
CA GLU A 460 45.55 -43.64 -34.54
C GLU A 460 45.04 -44.74 -35.49
N THR A 461 43.91 -44.51 -36.19
CA THR A 461 43.41 -45.48 -37.18
C THR A 461 44.26 -45.57 -38.44
N LEU A 462 45.05 -44.54 -38.75
CA LEU A 462 45.97 -44.55 -39.90
C LEU A 462 47.27 -45.27 -39.54
N ASP A 463 47.76 -45.07 -38.32
CA ASP A 463 48.95 -45.74 -37.78
C ASP A 463 48.71 -47.23 -37.45
N SER A 464 47.45 -47.67 -37.28
CA SER A 464 47.12 -49.10 -37.10
C SER A 464 46.90 -49.89 -38.40
N VAL A 465 47.00 -49.23 -39.56
CA VAL A 465 46.77 -49.83 -40.90
C VAL A 465 48.05 -49.88 -41.75
N ILE A 466 49.15 -49.30 -41.27
CA ILE A 466 50.51 -49.44 -41.81
C ILE A 466 51.25 -50.46 -40.94
#